data_AF-A0A7V2XK74-F1
#
_entry.id   AF-A0A7V2XK74-F1
#
_cell.length_a   1.000
_cell.length_b   1.000
_cell.length_c   1.000
_cell.angle_alpha   90.00
_cell.angle_beta   90.00
_cell.angle_gamma   90.00
#
_symmetry.space_group_name_H-M   'P 1'
#
loop_
_entity.id
_entity.type
_entity.pdbx_description
1 polymer ?
#
loop_
_entity_poly.entity_id
_entity_poly.type
_entity_poly.pdbx_seq_one_letter_code
_entity_poly.pdbx_strand_id
1 'polypeptide(L)'
;MRTNSLPQLLENIHAEACNLFGQGRVADYIPALAQVPPRQFGMAVALVNGQSHAVGDAHVPFSLQSITKLFTFVLALKTEGNALWQRVGREPSGAAFNSIVQLETESGIPRNPFINAGALVITDILTTRYAHLDYALLGALRRLADEPNLHWNPAVARSERETAHRNM
;
A
#
# COMPACT_ATOMS: atom_id res chain seq x y z
N MET A 1 15.58 -10.35 33.63
CA MET A 1 14.51 -10.49 32.63
C MET A 1 15.05 -11.36 31.50
N ARG A 2 14.39 -12.48 31.15
CA ARG A 2 14.77 -13.24 29.95
C ARG A 2 14.29 -12.42 28.74
N THR A 3 15.20 -11.97 27.90
CA THR A 3 14.86 -11.38 26.60
C THR A 3 14.39 -12.51 25.69
N ASN A 4 13.15 -12.44 25.20
CA ASN A 4 12.66 -13.39 24.20
C ASN A 4 13.47 -13.23 22.91
N SER A 5 13.81 -14.34 22.25
CA SER A 5 14.38 -14.28 20.90
C SER A 5 13.34 -13.72 19.92
N LEU A 6 13.79 -13.12 18.82
CA LEU A 6 12.88 -12.56 17.80
C LEU A 6 11.87 -13.60 17.27
N PRO A 7 12.25 -14.86 16.95
CA PRO A 7 11.28 -15.90 16.60
C PRO A 7 10.21 -16.13 17.68
N GLN A 8 10.62 -16.21 18.94
CA GLN A 8 9.68 -16.43 20.05
C GLN A 8 8.72 -15.24 20.22
N LEU A 9 9.21 -14.02 20.02
CA LEU A 9 8.37 -12.82 20.07
C LEU A 9 7.32 -12.83 18.94
N LEU A 10 7.71 -13.22 17.73
CA LEU A 10 6.78 -13.33 16.60
C LEU A 10 5.71 -14.39 16.84
N GLU A 11 6.07 -15.56 17.37
CA GLU A 11 5.12 -16.60 17.77
C GLU A 11 4.12 -16.11 18.82
N ASN A 12 4.59 -15.36 19.82
CA ASN A 12 3.71 -14.79 20.84
C ASN A 12 2.73 -13.77 20.22
N ILE A 13 3.21 -12.87 19.36
CA ILE A 13 2.35 -11.89 18.66
C ILE A 13 1.33 -12.60 17.78
N HIS A 14 1.74 -13.65 17.06
CA HIS A 14 0.84 -14.44 16.23
C HIS A 14 -0.27 -15.08 17.06
N ALA A 15 0.06 -15.69 18.20
CA ALA A 15 -0.91 -16.27 19.11
C ALA A 15 -1.89 -15.22 19.67
N GLU A 16 -1.37 -14.05 20.10
CA GLU A 16 -2.18 -12.94 20.58
C GLU A 16 -3.11 -12.39 19.49
N ALA A 17 -2.61 -12.19 18.27
CA ALA A 17 -3.41 -11.71 17.14
C ALA A 17 -4.53 -12.69 16.75
N CYS A 18 -4.24 -14.00 16.76
CA CYS A 18 -5.25 -15.02 16.47
C CYS A 18 -6.42 -15.00 17.48
N ASN A 19 -6.15 -14.65 18.74
CA ASN A 19 -7.20 -14.50 19.77
C ASN A 19 -8.11 -13.28 19.53
N LEU A 20 -7.70 -12.34 18.68
CA LEU A 20 -8.48 -11.15 18.31
C LEU A 20 -9.35 -11.37 17.06
N PHE A 21 -9.29 -12.55 16.43
CA PHE A 21 -10.10 -12.84 15.25
C PHE A 21 -11.60 -12.66 15.52
N GLY A 22 -12.27 -11.95 14.60
CA GLY A 22 -13.70 -11.63 14.70
C GLY A 22 -14.00 -10.25 15.33
N GLN A 23 -13.01 -9.53 15.86
CA GLN A 23 -13.22 -8.18 16.39
C GLN A 23 -13.27 -7.08 15.30
N GLY A 24 -12.90 -7.41 14.06
CA GLY A 24 -12.92 -6.51 12.91
C GLY A 24 -13.73 -7.06 11.74
N ARG A 25 -13.79 -6.29 10.66
CA ARG A 25 -14.48 -6.66 9.42
C ARG A 25 -13.51 -6.60 8.24
N VAL A 26 -13.53 -7.63 7.41
CA VAL A 26 -12.83 -7.63 6.12
C VAL A 26 -13.39 -6.51 5.24
N ALA A 27 -12.51 -5.82 4.53
CA ALA A 27 -12.92 -4.79 3.59
C ALA A 27 -13.85 -5.37 2.52
N ASP A 28 -14.99 -4.72 2.30
CA ASP A 28 -16.06 -5.21 1.44
C ASP A 28 -16.57 -4.17 0.44
N TYR A 29 -15.89 -3.03 0.33
CA TYR A 29 -16.21 -1.99 -0.64
C TYR A 29 -16.04 -2.46 -2.09
N ILE A 30 -15.24 -3.53 -2.32
CA ILE A 30 -15.20 -4.26 -3.58
C ILE A 30 -15.46 -5.77 -3.37
N PRO A 31 -16.15 -6.44 -4.31
CA PRO A 31 -16.46 -7.88 -4.19
C PRO A 31 -15.23 -8.79 -4.06
N ALA A 32 -14.11 -8.42 -4.66
CA ALA A 32 -12.89 -9.23 -4.60
C ALA A 32 -12.26 -9.27 -3.20
N LEU A 33 -12.38 -8.20 -2.40
CA LEU A 33 -11.86 -8.17 -1.03
C LEU A 33 -12.81 -8.87 -0.05
N ALA A 34 -14.12 -8.79 -0.29
CA ALA A 34 -15.13 -9.43 0.55
C ALA A 34 -14.98 -10.97 0.61
N GLN A 35 -14.29 -11.57 -0.37
CA GLN A 35 -14.05 -13.02 -0.47
C GLN A 35 -12.80 -13.49 0.29
N VAL A 36 -11.98 -12.58 0.82
CA VAL A 36 -10.76 -12.93 1.55
C VAL A 36 -11.14 -13.59 2.90
N PRO A 37 -10.54 -14.75 3.25
CA PRO A 37 -10.84 -15.41 4.52
C PRO A 37 -10.52 -14.49 5.73
N PRO A 38 -11.48 -14.28 6.65
CA PRO A 38 -11.32 -13.31 7.74
C PRO A 38 -10.37 -13.77 8.87
N ARG A 39 -9.91 -15.02 8.82
CA ARG A 39 -9.05 -15.66 9.83
C ARG A 39 -7.68 -15.97 9.23
N GLN A 40 -6.98 -14.91 8.84
CA GLN A 40 -5.60 -14.99 8.36
C GLN A 40 -4.76 -13.94 9.08
N PHE A 41 -3.57 -14.33 9.53
CA PHE A 41 -2.60 -13.42 10.10
C PHE A 41 -1.19 -13.89 9.78
N GLY A 42 -0.45 -13.03 9.08
CA GLY A 42 0.95 -13.25 8.75
C GLY A 42 1.78 -12.06 9.18
N MET A 43 2.97 -12.32 9.71
CA MET A 43 3.94 -11.29 10.06
C MET A 43 5.33 -11.73 9.64
N ALA A 44 6.10 -10.79 9.08
CA ALA A 44 7.49 -10.99 8.72
C ALA A 44 8.35 -9.80 9.14
N VAL A 45 9.59 -10.07 9.54
CA VAL A 45 10.60 -9.08 9.89
C VAL A 45 11.87 -9.41 9.10
N ALA A 46 12.28 -8.47 8.25
CA ALA A 46 13.56 -8.51 7.55
C ALA A 46 14.55 -7.60 8.27
N LEU A 47 15.70 -8.13 8.65
CA LEU A 47 16.79 -7.42 9.33
C LEU A 47 17.82 -6.92 8.31
N VAL A 48 18.51 -5.85 8.66
CA VAL A 48 19.55 -5.23 7.80
C VAL A 48 20.74 -6.14 7.50
N ASN A 49 20.93 -7.21 8.29
CA ASN A 49 21.96 -8.22 8.09
C ASN A 49 21.54 -9.34 7.11
N GLY A 50 20.38 -9.21 6.47
CA GLY A 50 19.85 -10.18 5.50
C GLY A 50 19.08 -11.35 6.14
N GLN A 51 18.98 -11.43 7.46
CA GLN A 51 18.14 -12.42 8.12
C GLN A 51 16.66 -12.00 8.05
N SER A 52 15.78 -12.97 7.84
CA SER A 52 14.34 -12.77 7.89
C SER A 52 13.68 -13.79 8.81
N HIS A 53 12.67 -13.35 9.54
CA HIS A 53 11.82 -14.22 10.37
C HIS A 53 10.37 -13.98 10.00
N ALA A 54 9.58 -15.04 9.93
CA ALA A 54 8.18 -14.99 9.58
C ALA A 54 7.37 -15.96 10.45
N VAL A 55 6.09 -15.66 10.64
CA VAL A 55 5.14 -16.46 11.41
C VAL A 55 3.75 -16.40 10.76
N GLY A 56 2.97 -17.47 10.93
CA GLY A 56 1.61 -17.57 10.41
C GLY A 56 1.54 -17.54 8.89
N ASP A 57 0.55 -16.82 8.37
CA ASP A 57 0.22 -16.73 6.94
C ASP A 57 1.13 -15.75 6.16
N ALA A 58 2.37 -15.53 6.61
CA ALA A 58 3.28 -14.51 6.05
C ALA A 58 3.62 -14.71 4.56
N HIS A 59 3.40 -15.89 4.01
CA HIS A 59 3.62 -16.23 2.61
C HIS A 59 2.34 -16.20 1.76
N VAL A 60 1.18 -15.91 2.34
CA VAL A 60 -0.08 -15.81 1.59
C VAL A 60 -0.11 -14.48 0.83
N PRO A 61 -0.23 -14.50 -0.52
CA PRO A 61 -0.28 -13.28 -1.31
C PRO A 61 -1.56 -12.48 -1.06
N PHE A 62 -1.45 -11.16 -1.03
CA PHE A 62 -2.59 -10.24 -0.95
C PHE A 62 -2.39 -8.98 -1.81
N SER A 63 -3.47 -8.27 -2.13
CA SER A 63 -3.39 -7.01 -2.87
C SER A 63 -2.77 -5.91 -2.01
N LEU A 64 -1.70 -5.27 -2.49
CA LEU A 64 -1.01 -4.18 -1.77
C LEU A 64 -1.89 -2.95 -1.52
N GLN A 65 -2.95 -2.75 -2.32
CA GLN A 65 -3.88 -1.63 -2.16
C GLN A 65 -3.13 -0.28 -1.99
N SER A 66 -3.48 0.55 -1.00
CA SER A 66 -2.87 1.86 -0.78
C SER A 66 -1.38 1.82 -0.40
N ILE A 67 -0.80 0.65 -0.09
CA ILE A 67 0.65 0.51 0.11
C ILE A 67 1.39 0.86 -1.19
N THR A 68 0.77 0.65 -2.35
CA THR A 68 1.34 1.02 -3.66
C THR A 68 1.70 2.50 -3.78
N LYS A 69 1.02 3.39 -3.03
CA LYS A 69 1.28 4.84 -3.01
C LYS A 69 2.72 5.18 -2.63
N LEU A 70 3.30 4.43 -1.69
CA LEU A 70 4.70 4.59 -1.29
C LEU A 70 5.65 4.36 -2.47
N PHE A 71 5.44 3.27 -3.20
CA PHE A 71 6.31 2.88 -4.30
C PHE A 71 6.17 3.81 -5.50
N THR A 72 4.94 4.22 -5.84
CA THR A 72 4.71 5.24 -6.87
C THR A 72 5.31 6.58 -6.47
N PHE A 73 5.20 6.98 -5.20
CA PHE A 73 5.81 8.22 -4.72
C PHE A 73 7.33 8.18 -4.82
N VAL A 74 7.99 7.09 -4.41
CA VAL A 74 9.45 6.92 -4.57
C VAL A 74 9.86 6.97 -6.05
N LEU A 75 9.09 6.36 -6.94
CA LEU A 75 9.35 6.40 -8.38
C LEU A 75 9.23 7.84 -8.92
N ALA A 76 8.18 8.57 -8.53
CA ALA A 76 7.97 9.95 -8.95
C ALA A 76 9.04 10.89 -8.41
N LEU A 77 9.44 10.73 -7.14
CA LEU A 77 10.51 11.52 -6.55
C LEU A 77 11.86 11.28 -7.26
N LYS A 78 12.15 10.04 -7.66
CA LYS A 78 13.34 9.73 -8.48
C LYS A 78 13.29 10.34 -9.88
N THR A 79 12.09 10.55 -10.42
CA THR A 79 11.88 11.04 -11.80
C THR A 79 11.85 12.57 -11.86
N GLU A 80 11.09 13.22 -10.97
CA GLU A 80 10.89 14.69 -10.98
C GLU A 80 11.78 15.44 -9.98
N GLY A 81 12.33 14.75 -8.97
CA GLY A 81 13.02 15.39 -7.86
C GLY A 81 12.13 16.43 -7.15
N ASN A 82 12.68 17.63 -6.93
CA ASN A 82 11.98 18.68 -6.20
C ASN A 82 10.80 19.31 -6.96
N ALA A 83 10.70 19.13 -8.28
CA ALA A 83 9.58 19.65 -9.06
C ALA A 83 8.24 19.04 -8.64
N LEU A 84 8.28 17.83 -8.05
CA LEU A 84 7.12 17.16 -7.47
C LEU A 84 6.33 18.05 -6.49
N TRP A 85 7.04 18.86 -5.71
CA TRP A 85 6.46 19.70 -4.65
C TRP A 85 5.64 20.88 -5.16
N GLN A 86 5.66 21.14 -6.46
CA GLN A 86 4.78 22.12 -7.10
C GLN A 86 3.37 21.57 -7.32
N ARG A 87 3.20 20.23 -7.31
CA ARG A 87 1.93 19.56 -7.62
C ARG A 87 1.31 18.83 -6.43
N VAL A 88 2.09 18.49 -5.42
CA VAL A 88 1.64 17.81 -4.20
C VAL A 88 2.45 18.28 -2.99
N GLY A 89 1.79 18.44 -1.84
CA GLY A 89 2.43 18.87 -0.60
C GLY A 89 3.18 17.76 0.14
N ARG A 90 3.58 18.07 1.39
CA ARG A 90 4.31 17.18 2.31
C ARG A 90 3.68 17.08 3.70
N GLU A 91 2.53 17.71 3.91
CA GLU A 91 1.94 17.89 5.23
C GLU A 91 0.97 16.75 5.59
N PRO A 92 0.89 16.36 6.87
CA PRO A 92 -0.14 15.42 7.31
C PRO A 92 -1.54 16.01 7.05
N SER A 93 -2.49 15.16 6.68
CA SER A 93 -3.90 15.54 6.61
C SER A 93 -4.55 15.32 7.98
N GLY A 94 -5.02 16.40 8.61
CA GLY A 94 -5.77 16.33 9.88
C GLY A 94 -7.24 15.88 9.70
N ALA A 95 -7.75 15.83 8.47
CA ALA A 95 -9.08 15.31 8.16
C ALA A 95 -9.02 13.89 7.59
N ALA A 96 -10.19 13.26 7.46
CA ALA A 96 -10.32 11.97 6.80
C ALA A 96 -9.65 11.99 5.43
N PHE A 97 -8.96 10.90 5.11
CA PHE A 97 -8.18 10.64 3.91
C PHE A 97 -8.84 11.01 2.55
N ASN A 98 -10.16 11.17 2.52
CA ASN A 98 -10.98 11.43 1.33
C ASN A 98 -11.80 12.74 1.41
N SER A 99 -11.31 13.77 2.11
CA SER A 99 -12.04 15.05 2.28
C SER A 99 -11.91 15.95 1.04
N ILE A 100 -13.00 16.12 0.28
CA ILE A 100 -13.08 17.03 -0.89
C ILE A 100 -12.99 18.50 -0.44
N VAL A 101 -13.65 18.85 0.66
CA VAL A 101 -13.64 20.19 1.25
C VAL A 101 -12.21 20.66 1.54
N GLN A 102 -11.35 19.73 1.95
CA GLN A 102 -9.95 20.04 2.22
C GLN A 102 -9.18 20.36 0.94
N LEU A 103 -9.44 19.64 -0.16
CA LEU A 103 -8.80 19.89 -1.45
C LEU A 103 -9.23 21.25 -2.04
N GLU A 104 -10.50 21.61 -1.89
CA GLU A 104 -11.02 22.93 -2.29
C GLU A 104 -10.35 24.06 -1.50
N THR A 105 -10.21 23.87 -0.18
CA THR A 105 -9.51 24.83 0.69
C THR A 105 -8.02 24.97 0.32
N GLU A 106 -7.42 23.93 -0.24
CA GLU A 106 -6.02 23.90 -0.70
C GLU A 106 -5.85 24.29 -2.17
N SER A 107 -6.87 24.90 -2.77
CA SER A 107 -6.85 25.36 -4.17
C SER A 107 -6.51 24.24 -5.16
N GLY A 108 -6.91 23.00 -4.86
CA GLY A 108 -6.71 21.85 -5.74
C GLY A 108 -5.36 21.15 -5.63
N ILE A 109 -4.43 21.62 -4.78
CA ILE A 109 -3.14 20.94 -4.55
C ILE A 109 -3.28 19.98 -3.36
N PRO A 110 -3.14 18.65 -3.53
CA PRO A 110 -3.29 17.71 -2.42
C PRO A 110 -2.17 17.86 -1.38
N ARG A 111 -2.50 17.76 -0.09
CA ARG A 111 -1.52 17.87 1.02
C ARG A 111 -0.31 16.96 0.97
N ASN A 112 -0.45 15.73 0.50
CA ASN A 112 0.61 14.73 0.52
C ASN A 112 0.32 13.61 -0.50
N PRO A 113 1.35 12.86 -0.93
CA PRO A 113 1.18 11.78 -1.92
C PRO A 113 0.46 10.54 -1.37
N PHE A 114 0.19 10.48 -0.07
CA PHE A 114 -0.40 9.30 0.56
C PHE A 114 -1.92 9.33 0.61
N ILE A 115 -2.58 10.49 0.49
CA ILE A 115 -4.04 10.57 0.25
C ILE A 115 -4.40 10.23 -1.20
N ASN A 116 -5.66 9.83 -1.46
CA ASN A 116 -6.08 9.44 -2.82
C ASN A 116 -5.83 10.54 -3.86
N ALA A 117 -6.21 11.79 -3.57
CA ALA A 117 -5.97 12.91 -4.48
C ALA A 117 -4.47 13.10 -4.80
N GLY A 118 -3.60 12.98 -3.79
CA GLY A 118 -2.15 13.04 -3.97
C GLY A 118 -1.62 11.88 -4.79
N ALA A 119 -2.07 10.66 -4.53
CA ALA A 119 -1.69 9.49 -5.31
C ALA A 119 -2.13 9.58 -6.78
N LEU A 120 -3.27 10.21 -7.07
CA LEU A 120 -3.70 10.47 -8.44
C LEU A 120 -2.79 11.49 -9.13
N VAL A 121 -2.38 12.56 -8.44
CA VAL A 121 -1.37 13.50 -8.98
C VAL A 121 -0.04 12.81 -9.24
N ILE A 122 0.42 11.95 -8.31
CA ILE A 122 1.63 11.14 -8.52
C ILE A 122 1.50 10.24 -9.75
N THR A 123 0.34 9.59 -9.91
CA THR A 123 0.07 8.70 -11.05
C THR A 123 0.05 9.50 -12.35
N ASP A 124 -0.63 10.64 -12.40
CA ASP A 124 -0.66 11.55 -13.55
C ASP A 124 0.77 11.93 -13.99
N ILE A 125 1.59 12.43 -13.07
CA ILE A 125 3.01 12.75 -13.34
C ILE A 125 3.72 11.57 -13.99
N LEU A 126 3.62 10.39 -13.38
CA LEU A 126 4.31 9.19 -13.85
C LEU A 126 3.83 8.73 -15.22
N THR A 127 2.54 8.84 -15.53
CA THR A 127 2.02 8.50 -16.87
C THR A 127 2.56 9.39 -17.98
N THR A 128 3.00 10.62 -17.67
CA THR A 128 3.69 11.48 -18.65
C THR A 128 5.17 11.13 -18.86
N ARG A 129 5.74 10.29 -17.99
CA ARG A 129 7.18 9.92 -17.99
C ARG A 129 7.43 8.48 -18.41
N TYR A 130 6.45 7.61 -18.20
CA TYR A 130 6.53 6.20 -18.53
C TYR A 130 5.43 5.82 -19.52
N ALA A 131 5.81 5.32 -20.69
CA ALA A 131 4.85 4.75 -21.66
C ALA A 131 4.06 3.58 -21.06
N HIS A 132 4.69 2.84 -20.14
CA HIS A 132 4.15 1.67 -19.47
C HIS A 132 4.45 1.75 -17.96
N LEU A 133 3.69 2.58 -17.24
CA LEU A 133 3.87 2.82 -15.80
C LEU A 133 3.72 1.54 -14.97
N ASP A 134 2.76 0.69 -15.34
CA ASP A 134 2.53 -0.62 -14.74
C ASP A 134 3.79 -1.51 -14.78
N TYR A 135 4.45 -1.61 -15.95
CA TYR A 135 5.70 -2.36 -16.07
C TYR A 135 6.85 -1.73 -15.29
N ALA A 136 6.95 -0.39 -15.27
CA ALA A 136 7.98 0.31 -14.51
C ALA A 136 7.84 0.07 -12.99
N LEU A 137 6.63 0.21 -12.47
CA LEU A 137 6.31 -0.04 -11.06
C LEU A 137 6.51 -1.52 -10.69
N LEU A 138 5.97 -2.44 -11.50
CA LEU A 138 6.09 -3.87 -11.25
C LEU A 138 7.54 -4.33 -11.28
N GLY A 139 8.33 -3.85 -12.25
CA GLY A 139 9.75 -4.13 -12.34
C GLY A 139 10.54 -3.59 -11.14
N ALA A 140 10.17 -2.42 -10.61
CA ALA A 140 10.77 -1.88 -9.40
C ALA A 140 10.44 -2.74 -8.17
N LEU A 141 9.16 -3.14 -8.00
CA LEU A 141 8.72 -3.99 -6.89
C LEU A 141 9.38 -5.37 -6.91
N ARG A 142 9.45 -6.03 -8.08
CA ARG A 142 10.12 -7.33 -8.23
C ARG A 142 11.58 -7.28 -7.77
N ARG A 143 12.31 -6.22 -8.14
CA ARG A 143 13.70 -6.03 -7.71
C ARG A 143 13.83 -5.73 -6.21
N LEU A 144 12.91 -4.95 -5.65
CA LEU A 144 12.93 -4.61 -4.22
C LEU A 144 12.57 -5.80 -3.33
N ALA A 145 11.66 -6.67 -3.79
CA ALA A 145 11.18 -7.83 -3.06
C ALA A 145 11.98 -9.11 -3.36
N ASP A 146 12.91 -9.08 -4.33
CA ASP A 146 13.56 -10.25 -4.90
C ASP A 146 12.57 -11.36 -5.32
N GLU A 147 11.43 -10.95 -5.88
CA GLU A 147 10.33 -11.86 -6.25
C GLU A 147 9.94 -11.65 -7.72
N PRO A 148 10.44 -12.47 -8.66
CA PRO A 148 10.19 -12.29 -10.09
C PRO A 148 8.73 -12.56 -10.49
N ASN A 149 7.98 -13.33 -9.70
CA ASN A 149 6.60 -13.71 -10.00
C ASN A 149 5.56 -12.72 -9.46
N LEU A 150 5.99 -11.62 -8.82
CA LEU A 150 5.07 -10.57 -8.39
C LEU A 150 4.28 -10.06 -9.60
N HIS A 151 2.96 -10.01 -9.49
CA HIS A 151 2.04 -9.67 -10.57
C HIS A 151 0.83 -8.88 -10.06
N TRP A 152 0.11 -8.23 -10.96
CA TRP A 152 -1.16 -7.59 -10.63
C TRP A 152 -2.28 -8.63 -10.58
N ASN A 153 -3.27 -8.41 -9.72
CA ASN A 153 -4.44 -9.28 -9.64
C ASN A 153 -5.56 -8.74 -10.55
N PRO A 154 -5.91 -9.43 -11.66
CA PRO A 154 -6.90 -8.92 -12.61
C PRO A 154 -8.32 -8.82 -12.06
N ALA A 155 -8.68 -9.70 -11.12
CA ALA A 155 -9.99 -9.68 -10.49
C ALA A 155 -10.11 -8.44 -9.59
N VAL A 156 -9.11 -8.18 -8.75
CA VAL A 156 -9.08 -6.99 -7.90
C VAL A 156 -9.07 -5.70 -8.74
N ALA A 157 -8.21 -5.62 -9.76
CA ALA A 157 -8.14 -4.45 -10.64
C ALA A 157 -9.48 -4.15 -11.34
N ARG A 158 -10.19 -5.20 -11.78
CA ARG A 158 -11.52 -5.06 -12.37
C ARG A 158 -12.54 -4.58 -11.35
N SER A 159 -12.58 -5.20 -10.17
CA SER A 159 -13.50 -4.81 -9.11
C SER A 159 -13.29 -3.37 -8.64
N GLU A 160 -12.03 -2.93 -8.46
CA GLU A 160 -11.71 -1.52 -8.13
C GLU A 160 -12.24 -0.56 -9.19
N ARG A 161 -12.03 -0.87 -10.48
CA ARG A 161 -12.49 -0.02 -11.59
C ARG A 161 -14.01 0.11 -11.64
N GLU A 162 -14.72 -0.99 -11.38
CA GLU A 162 -16.19 -1.02 -11.40
C GLU A 162 -16.82 -0.22 -10.24
N THR A 163 -16.09 -0.02 -9.14
CA THR A 163 -16.58 0.70 -7.94
C THR A 163 -15.92 2.07 -7.74
N ALA A 164 -15.11 2.55 -8.69
CA ALA A 164 -14.25 3.72 -8.52
C ALA A 164 -14.98 5.09 -8.63
N HIS A 165 -16.28 5.16 -8.38
CA HIS A 165 -17.11 6.38 -8.50
C HIS A 165 -16.59 7.60 -7.73
N ARG A 166 -15.78 7.40 -6.69
CA ARG A 166 -15.22 8.48 -5.86
C ARG A 166 -13.84 8.95 -6.33
N ASN A 167 -13.14 8.13 -7.12
CA ASN A 167 -11.82 8.45 -7.67
C ASN A 167 -11.92 8.90 -9.15
N MET A 168 -13.09 8.75 -9.78
CA MET A 168 -13.41 9.21 -11.13
C MET A 168 -14.33 10.42 -11.11
#